data_AF-A0A525CC73-F1
#
_entry.id   AF-A0A525CC73-F1
#
_cell.length_a   1.000
_cell.length_b   1.000
_cell.length_c   1.000
_cell.angle_alpha   90.00
_cell.angle_beta   90.00
_cell.angle_gamma   90.00
#
_symmetry.space_group_name_H-M   'P 1'
#
loop_
_entity.id
_entity.type
_entity.pdbx_description
1 polymer ?
#
loop_
_entity_poly.entity_id
_entity_poly.type
_entity_poly.pdbx_seq_one_letter_code
_entity_poly.pdbx_strand_id
1 'polypeptide(L)'
;MPYIPREKREKFDEHLAECAKELATQGELNYCIYKLSSLLIERLGQSYDTLSLCSSAMEHAKLEWYRRKLVPYEEVKIGENGDI
;
A
#
# COMPACT_ATOMS: atom_id res chain seq x y z
N MET A 1 6.68 -0.90 5.11
CA MET A 1 8.03 -1.38 4.73
C MET A 1 8.94 -1.43 5.96
N PRO A 2 9.62 -2.55 6.22
CA PRO A 2 10.39 -2.77 7.45
C PRO A 2 11.63 -1.86 7.59
N TYR A 3 12.18 -1.36 6.49
CA TYR A 3 13.35 -0.47 6.48
C TYR A 3 13.03 1.00 6.80
N ILE A 4 11.76 1.38 6.94
CA ILE A 4 11.37 2.74 7.32
C ILE A 4 11.29 2.80 8.86
N PRO A 5 12.06 3.69 9.52
CA PRO A 5 11.99 3.88 10.97
C PRO A 5 10.55 4.09 11.45
N ARG A 6 10.22 3.54 12.61
CA ARG A 6 8.85 3.57 13.15
C ARG A 6 8.31 5.00 13.27
N GLU A 7 9.10 5.91 13.83
CA GLU A 7 8.74 7.33 13.98
C GLU A 7 8.43 8.02 12.64
N LYS A 8 9.06 7.58 11.53
CA LYS A 8 8.74 8.11 10.20
C LYS A 8 7.43 7.56 9.66
N ARG A 9 7.05 6.34 10.04
CA ARG A 9 5.77 5.73 9.65
C ARG A 9 4.60 6.33 10.41
N GLU A 10 4.79 6.58 11.70
CA GLU A 10 3.77 7.17 12.58
C GLU A 10 3.27 8.54 12.07
N LYS A 11 4.14 9.32 11.40
CA LYS A 11 3.74 10.57 10.71
C LYS A 11 2.69 10.39 9.63
N PHE A 12 2.64 9.22 8.99
CA PHE A 12 1.68 8.90 7.94
C PHE A 12 0.47 8.16 8.51
N ASP A 13 0.65 7.36 9.56
CA ASP A 13 -0.37 6.47 10.10
C ASP A 13 -1.65 7.22 10.50
N GLU A 14 -1.55 8.43 11.08
CA GLU A 14 -2.72 9.25 11.42
C GLU A 14 -3.52 9.67 10.18
N HIS A 15 -2.85 10.21 9.16
CA HIS A 15 -3.51 10.62 7.91
C HIS A 15 -4.09 9.44 7.13
N LEU A 16 -3.39 8.30 7.13
CA LEU A 16 -3.86 7.08 6.49
C LEU A 16 -5.07 6.49 7.23
N ALA A 17 -5.08 6.54 8.56
CA ALA A 17 -6.21 6.09 9.36
C ALA A 17 -7.46 6.94 9.11
N GLU A 18 -7.31 8.26 8.97
CA GLU A 18 -8.44 9.13 8.62
C GLU A 18 -8.96 8.84 7.21
N CYS A 19 -8.05 8.76 6.22
CA CYS A 19 -8.43 8.44 4.85
C CYS A 19 -9.16 7.09 4.76
N ALA A 20 -8.72 6.08 5.52
CA ALA A 20 -9.30 4.75 5.49
C ALA A 20 -10.76 4.70 5.98
N LYS A 21 -11.23 5.66 6.78
CA LYS A 21 -12.63 5.71 7.25
C LYS A 21 -13.63 5.96 6.12
N GLU A 22 -13.17 6.61 5.05
CA GLU A 22 -13.99 7.00 3.90
C GLU A 22 -13.93 5.97 2.74
N LEU A 23 -13.10 4.93 2.86
CA LEU A 23 -12.92 3.92 1.81
C LEU A 23 -13.78 2.69 2.08
N ALA A 24 -14.59 2.29 1.09
CA ALA A 24 -15.46 1.13 1.16
C ALA A 24 -15.19 0.09 0.05
N THR A 25 -14.56 0.50 -1.05
CA THR A 25 -14.41 -0.32 -2.25
C THR A 25 -12.97 -0.41 -2.75
N GLN A 26 -12.69 -1.47 -3.52
CA GLN A 26 -11.43 -1.63 -4.23
C GLN A 26 -11.15 -0.45 -5.18
N GLY A 27 -12.19 0.10 -5.82
CA GLY A 27 -12.05 1.23 -6.74
C GLY A 27 -11.56 2.50 -6.04
N GLU A 28 -12.09 2.80 -4.85
CA GLU A 28 -11.68 3.96 -4.06
C GLU A 28 -10.24 3.83 -3.56
N LEU A 29 -9.84 2.66 -3.09
CA LEU A 29 -8.44 2.42 -2.71
C LEU A 29 -7.48 2.59 -3.90
N ASN A 30 -7.85 2.05 -5.07
CA ASN A 30 -7.08 2.24 -6.30
C ASN A 30 -6.95 3.72 -6.67
N TYR A 31 -8.04 4.48 -6.53
CA TYR A 31 -8.03 5.93 -6.78
C TYR A 31 -7.10 6.66 -5.79
N CYS A 32 -7.11 6.32 -4.51
CA CYS A 32 -6.20 6.91 -3.52
C CYS A 32 -4.72 6.66 -3.86
N ILE A 33 -4.38 5.43 -4.24
CA ILE A 33 -3.01 5.06 -4.66
C ILE A 33 -2.60 5.87 -5.90
N TYR A 34 -3.48 5.93 -6.91
CA TYR A 34 -3.26 6.73 -8.11
C TYR A 34 -3.05 8.21 -7.77
N LYS A 35 -3.98 8.81 -7.01
CA LYS A 35 -3.95 10.24 -6.70
C LYS A 35 -2.75 10.63 -5.86
N LEU A 36 -2.38 9.83 -4.85
CA LEU A 36 -1.18 10.06 -4.04
C LEU A 36 0.09 10.03 -4.91
N SER A 37 0.16 9.08 -5.84
CA SER A 37 1.28 8.98 -6.79
C SER A 37 1.34 10.18 -7.73
N SER A 38 0.20 10.63 -8.27
CA SER A 38 0.12 11.84 -9.11
C SER A 38 0.59 13.08 -8.36
N LEU A 39 0.12 13.30 -7.13
CA LEU A 39 0.54 14.43 -6.30
C LEU A 39 2.04 14.39 -5.99
N LEU A 40 2.61 13.19 -5.81
CA LEU A 40 4.04 13.02 -5.60
C LEU A 40 4.84 13.38 -6.85
N ILE A 41 4.39 12.95 -8.03
CA ILE A 41 5.01 13.28 -9.32
C ILE A 41 4.94 14.79 -9.59
N GLU A 42 3.79 15.43 -9.35
CA GLU A 42 3.63 16.87 -9.47
C GLU A 42 4.62 17.64 -8.57
N ARG A 43 4.83 17.16 -7.34
CA ARG A 43 5.74 17.79 -6.36
C ARG A 43 7.22 17.58 -6.67
N LEU A 44 7.60 16.41 -7.21
CA LEU A 44 9.00 16.05 -7.48
C LEU A 44 9.44 16.32 -8.92
N GLY A 45 8.49 16.60 -9.82
CA GLY A 45 8.72 16.75 -11.25
C GLY A 45 8.51 15.45 -12.01
N GLN A 46 7.97 15.57 -13.23
CA GLN A 46 7.75 14.42 -14.10
C GLN A 46 9.06 13.99 -14.77
N SER A 47 9.50 12.78 -14.45
CA SER A 47 10.61 12.10 -15.09
C SER A 47 10.34 10.60 -15.12
N TYR A 48 11.11 9.85 -15.92
CA TYR A 48 11.05 8.40 -15.88
C TYR A 48 11.34 7.87 -14.46
N ASP A 49 12.30 8.49 -13.76
CA ASP A 49 12.67 8.09 -12.41
C ASP A 49 11.54 8.28 -11.41
N THR A 50 10.79 9.40 -11.47
CA THR A 50 9.67 9.62 -10.54
C THR A 50 8.46 8.74 -10.85
N LEU A 51 8.20 8.48 -12.14
CA LEU A 51 7.17 7.52 -12.58
C LEU A 51 7.52 6.09 -12.14
N SER A 52 8.76 5.67 -12.38
CA SER A 52 9.28 4.35 -12.00
C SER A 52 9.27 4.18 -10.48
N LEU A 53 9.69 5.19 -9.72
CA LEU A 53 9.62 5.22 -8.26
C LEU A 53 8.21 4.92 -7.75
N CYS A 54 7.19 5.60 -8.30
CA CYS A 54 5.80 5.38 -7.88
C CYS A 54 5.34 3.95 -8.24
N SER A 55 5.61 3.52 -9.48
CA SER A 55 5.23 2.18 -9.96
C SER A 55 5.85 1.06 -9.13
N SER A 56 7.16 1.10 -8.91
CA SER A 56 7.86 0.11 -8.09
C SER A 56 7.43 0.17 -6.62
N ALA A 57 7.20 1.35 -6.07
CA ALA A 57 6.72 1.49 -4.69
C ALA A 57 5.36 0.83 -4.48
N MET A 58 4.43 0.95 -5.45
CA MET A 58 3.13 0.28 -5.41
C MET A 58 3.27 -1.25 -5.39
N GLU A 59 4.09 -1.81 -6.29
CA GLU A 59 4.28 -3.27 -6.35
C GLU A 59 4.94 -3.80 -5.07
N HIS A 60 5.97 -3.12 -4.57
CA HIS A 60 6.62 -3.50 -3.32
C HIS A 60 5.66 -3.43 -2.12
N ALA A 61 4.80 -2.40 -2.06
CA ALA A 61 3.80 -2.27 -1.01
C ALA A 61 2.75 -3.40 -1.07
N LYS A 62 2.27 -3.76 -2.27
CA LYS A 62 1.37 -4.88 -2.51
C LYS A 62 1.99 -6.20 -2.05
N LEU A 63 3.24 -6.48 -2.41
CA LEU A 63 3.93 -7.72 -2.01
C LEU A 63 4.11 -7.81 -0.49
N GLU A 64 4.52 -6.73 0.18
CA GLU A 64 4.63 -6.73 1.64
C GLU A 64 3.26 -6.85 2.32
N TRP A 65 2.21 -6.24 1.76
CA TRP A 65 0.83 -6.42 2.26
C TRP A 65 0.38 -7.87 2.09
N TYR A 66 0.58 -8.47 0.92
CA TYR A 66 0.26 -9.88 0.66
C TYR A 66 0.95 -10.76 1.70
N ARG A 67 2.27 -10.62 1.87
CA ARG A 67 3.06 -11.42 2.81
C ARG A 67 2.66 -11.23 4.27
N ARG A 68 2.31 -10.00 4.68
CA ARG A 68 2.03 -9.66 6.09
C ARG A 68 0.56 -9.78 6.49
N LYS A 69 -0.36 -9.72 5.53
CA LYS A 69 -1.81 -9.66 5.76
C LYS A 69 -2.54 -10.81 5.11
N LEU A 70 -2.29 -11.07 3.82
CA LEU A 70 -3.01 -12.12 3.11
C LEU A 70 -2.51 -13.52 3.49
N VAL A 71 -1.20 -13.75 3.50
CA VAL A 71 -0.62 -15.07 3.84
C VAL A 71 -1.13 -15.59 5.19
N PRO A 72 -1.12 -14.83 6.30
CA PRO A 72 -1.67 -15.32 7.57
C PRO A 72 -3.16 -15.70 7.48
N TYR A 73 -3.95 -15.02 6.65
CA TYR A 73 -5.34 -15.38 6.41
C TYR A 73 -5.47 -16.64 5.55
N GLU A 74 -4.62 -16.81 4.54
CA GLU A 74 -4.53 -18.02 3.72
C GLU A 74 -4.17 -19.23 4.58
N GLU A 75 -3.21 -19.12 5.49
CA GLU A 75 -2.85 -20.19 6.43
C GLU A 75 -4.03 -20.63 7.30
N VAL A 76 -4.86 -19.68 7.77
CA VAL A 76 -6.10 -19.99 8.49
C VAL A 76 -7.07 -20.75 7.58
N LYS A 77 -7.24 -20.31 6.32
CA LYS A 77 -8.13 -20.95 5.35
C LYS A 77 -7.65 -22.32 4.88
N ILE A 78 -6.35 -22.55 4.82
CA ILE A 78 -5.74 -23.85 4.59
C ILE A 78 -6.05 -24.80 5.75
N GLY A 79 -5.93 -24.32 7.00
CA GLY A 79 -6.31 -25.10 8.18
C GLY A 79 -7.81 -25.46 8.21
N GLU A 80 -8.68 -24.58 7.70
CA GLU A 80 -10.13 -24.79 7.67
C GLU A 80 -10.62 -25.65 6.49
N ASN A 81 -10.06 -25.45 5.29
CA ASN A 81 -10.60 -26.03 4.05
C ASN A 81 -9.66 -27.06 3.40
N GLY A 82 -8.47 -27.26 3.96
CA GLY A 82 -7.38 -28.00 3.32
C GLY A 82 -6.55 -27.09 2.40
N ASP A 83 -5.33 -27.54 2.12
CA ASP A 83 -4.45 -26.92 1.12
C ASP A 83 -4.88 -27.31 -0.31
N ILE A 84 -4.42 -26.55 -1.30
CA ILE A 84 -4.65 -26.81 -2.73
C ILE A 84 -3.75 -27.95 -3.23
#